data_AF-A0A2N7W4N5-F1
#
_entry.id   AF-A0A2N7W4N5-F1
#
_cell.length_a   1.000
_cell.length_b   1.000
_cell.length_c   1.000
_cell.angle_alpha   90.00
_cell.angle_beta   90.00
_cell.angle_gamma   90.00
#
_symmetry.space_group_name_H-M   'P 1'
#
loop_
_entity.id
_entity.type
_entity.pdbx_description
1 polymer ?
#
loop_
_entity_poly.entity_id
_entity_poly.type
_entity_poly.pdbx_seq_one_letter_code
_entity_poly.pdbx_strand_id
1 'polypeptide(L)'
;MEVIERALETLRGNGTAIKPDMPSLLDAQLAKGETYGLVGADLLAFALHGTVVSPYFDRHPRVRAVLQEPEKHPYAETVARWTQPDWEAIARESIQYQ
;
A
#
# COMPACT_ATOMS: atom_id res chain seq x y z
N MET A 1 -3.16 11.41 -14.73
CA MET A 1 -1.96 11.98 -14.08
C MET A 1 -2.27 12.69 -12.76
N GLU A 2 -3.51 13.11 -12.48
CA GLU A 2 -3.88 13.93 -11.30
C GLU A 2 -3.87 13.20 -9.94
N VAL A 3 -4.10 11.87 -9.91
CA VAL A 3 -4.25 11.11 -8.66
C VAL A 3 -2.91 10.88 -7.96
N ILE A 4 -1.85 10.66 -8.75
CA ILE A 4 -0.49 10.39 -8.24
C ILE A 4 0.08 11.64 -7.56
N GLU A 5 -0.07 12.81 -8.19
CA GLU A 5 0.40 14.08 -7.63
C GLU A 5 -0.28 14.40 -6.29
N ARG A 6 -1.60 14.24 -6.23
CA ARG A 6 -2.37 14.50 -5.00
C ARG A 6 -2.05 13.53 -3.85
N ALA A 7 -1.76 12.28 -4.19
CA ALA A 7 -1.32 11.30 -3.20
C ALA A 7 0.10 11.62 -2.68
N LEU A 8 1.02 12.02 -3.58
CA LEU A 8 2.36 12.47 -3.19
C LEU A 8 2.33 13.76 -2.35
N GLU A 9 1.43 14.70 -2.65
CA GLU A 9 1.22 15.90 -1.82
C GLU A 9 0.73 15.56 -0.42
N THR A 10 -0.17 14.57 -0.30
CA THR A 10 -0.65 14.09 1.00
C THR A 10 0.48 13.45 1.81
N LEU A 11 1.33 12.65 1.17
CA LEU A 11 2.51 12.06 1.81
C LEU A 11 3.53 13.14 2.25
N ARG A 12 3.71 14.18 1.43
CA ARG A 12 4.57 15.33 1.76
C ARG A 12 4.04 16.11 2.97
N GLY A 13 2.73 16.35 3.03
CA GLY A 13 2.07 17.01 4.15
C GLY A 13 2.21 16.25 5.48
N ASN A 14 2.34 14.92 5.41
CA ASN A 14 2.51 14.04 6.56
C ASN A 14 3.98 13.82 6.97
N GLY A 15 4.94 14.55 6.38
CA GLY A 15 6.36 14.45 6.72
C GLY A 15 7.07 13.21 6.18
N THR A 16 6.47 12.48 5.24
CA THR A 16 7.12 11.34 4.60
C THR A 16 8.15 11.83 3.57
N ALA A 17 9.40 11.41 3.72
CA ALA A 17 10.47 11.79 2.79
C ALA A 17 10.19 11.22 1.39
N ILE A 18 9.97 12.10 0.41
CA ILE A 18 9.77 11.69 -0.98
C ILE A 18 11.10 11.27 -1.60
N LYS A 19 11.27 9.98 -1.83
CA LYS A 19 12.42 9.43 -2.55
C LYS A 19 12.25 9.57 -4.06
N PRO A 20 13.34 9.71 -4.84
CA PRO A 20 13.27 9.94 -6.29
C PRO A 20 12.58 8.82 -7.08
N ASP A 21 12.58 7.60 -6.54
CA ASP A 21 12.01 6.37 -7.11
C ASP A 21 10.51 6.19 -6.82
N MET A 22 9.90 7.06 -6.01
CA MET A 22 8.50 6.94 -5.60
C MET A 22 7.49 6.83 -6.75
N PRO A 23 7.59 7.60 -7.87
CA PRO A 23 6.64 7.45 -8.97
C PRO A 23 6.65 6.04 -9.59
N SER A 24 7.84 5.51 -9.89
CA SER A 24 8.00 4.15 -10.44
C SER A 24 7.57 3.07 -9.46
N LEU A 25 7.78 3.27 -8.15
CA LEU A 25 7.30 2.36 -7.13
C LEU A 25 5.78 2.35 -7.05
N LEU A 26 5.15 3.52 -7.13
CA LEU A 26 3.69 3.63 -7.11
C LEU A 26 3.06 2.94 -8.33
N ASP A 27 3.62 3.15 -9.53
CA ASP A 27 3.17 2.46 -10.75
C ASP A 27 3.28 0.94 -10.61
N ALA A 28 4.40 0.45 -10.06
CA ALA A 28 4.59 -0.97 -9.81
C ALA A 28 3.58 -1.53 -8.80
N GLN A 29 3.23 -0.76 -7.76
CA GLN A 29 2.23 -1.18 -6.78
C GLN A 29 0.79 -1.08 -7.31
N LEU A 30 0.49 -0.14 -8.21
CA LEU A 30 -0.80 -0.12 -8.93
C LEU A 30 -0.97 -1.40 -9.75
N ALA A 31 0.01 -1.73 -10.60
CA ALA A 31 -0.02 -2.97 -11.39
C ALA A 31 -0.15 -4.22 -10.49
N LYS A 32 0.48 -4.21 -9.32
CA LYS A 32 0.38 -5.30 -8.34
C LYS A 32 -1.00 -5.38 -7.70
N GLY A 33 -1.59 -4.26 -7.29
CA GLY A 33 -2.93 -4.20 -6.71
C GLY A 33 -4.01 -4.69 -7.68
N GLU A 34 -3.86 -4.39 -8.97
CA GLU A 34 -4.73 -4.90 -10.03
C GLU A 34 -4.69 -6.44 -10.12
N THR A 35 -3.53 -7.07 -9.90
CA THR A 35 -3.42 -8.55 -9.89
C THR A 35 -4.17 -9.20 -8.72
N TYR A 36 -4.47 -8.44 -7.66
CA TYR A 36 -5.33 -8.85 -6.55
C TYR A 36 -6.81 -8.50 -6.78
N GLY A 37 -7.17 -7.95 -7.95
CA GLY A 37 -8.53 -7.53 -8.26
C GLY A 37 -8.97 -6.24 -7.57
N LEU A 38 -8.03 -5.48 -6.98
CA LEU A 38 -8.35 -4.20 -6.34
C LEU A 38 -8.66 -3.14 -7.40
N VAL A 39 -9.65 -2.29 -7.10
CA VAL A 39 -10.07 -1.18 -7.97
C VAL A 39 -10.34 0.08 -7.16
N GLY A 40 -10.38 1.23 -7.82
CA GLY A 40 -10.79 2.50 -7.20
C GLY A 40 -9.97 2.87 -5.97
N ALA A 41 -10.66 3.17 -4.86
CA ALA A 41 -10.03 3.61 -3.62
C ALA A 41 -9.13 2.53 -2.98
N ASP A 42 -9.51 1.26 -3.10
CA ASP A 42 -8.74 0.14 -2.56
C ASP A 42 -7.42 -0.04 -3.29
N LEU A 43 -7.44 0.09 -4.62
CA LEU A 43 -6.24 0.05 -5.45
C LEU A 43 -5.27 1.19 -5.08
N LEU A 44 -5.79 2.40 -4.92
CA LEU A 44 -4.96 3.55 -4.54
C LEU A 44 -4.37 3.39 -3.14
N ALA A 45 -5.17 2.95 -2.16
CA ALA A 45 -4.71 2.71 -0.80
C ALA A 45 -3.62 1.65 -0.75
N PHE A 46 -3.82 0.52 -1.45
CA PHE A 46 -2.83 -0.53 -1.58
C PHE A 46 -1.52 -0.01 -2.18
N ALA A 47 -1.61 0.76 -3.27
CA ALA A 47 -0.43 1.27 -3.97
C ALA A 47 0.39 2.23 -3.10
N LEU A 48 -0.28 3.09 -2.35
CA LEU A 48 0.38 3.99 -1.39
C LEU A 48 1.05 3.21 -0.26
N HIS A 49 0.37 2.23 0.34
CA HIS A 49 0.97 1.40 1.37
C HIS A 49 2.20 0.65 0.86
N GLY A 50 2.16 0.05 -0.33
CA GLY A 50 3.33 -0.62 -0.91
C GLY A 50 4.49 0.32 -1.21
N THR A 51 4.21 1.59 -1.47
CA THR A 51 5.24 2.61 -1.72
C THR A 51 5.90 3.09 -0.42
N VAL A 52 5.13 3.25 0.67
CA VAL A 52 5.63 3.84 1.93
C VAL A 52 6.06 2.81 2.98
N VAL A 53 5.46 1.61 2.98
CA VAL A 53 5.71 0.55 3.96
C VAL A 53 6.81 -0.38 3.46
N SER A 54 6.59 -1.05 2.33
CA SER A 54 7.55 -1.95 1.68
C SER A 54 7.02 -2.40 0.32
N PRO A 55 7.86 -2.50 -0.73
CA PRO A 55 7.42 -2.99 -2.03
C PRO A 55 6.98 -4.47 -2.03
N TYR A 56 7.24 -5.19 -0.93
CA TYR A 56 6.89 -6.60 -0.72
C TYR A 56 5.84 -6.82 0.39
N PHE A 57 5.20 -5.75 0.88
CA PHE A 57 4.26 -5.83 2.00
C PHE A 57 3.05 -6.75 1.73
N ASP A 58 2.64 -6.87 0.46
CA ASP A 58 1.61 -7.77 -0.04
C ASP A 58 1.91 -9.25 0.24
N ARG A 59 3.18 -9.61 0.47
CA ARG A 59 3.59 -10.98 0.80
C ARG A 59 3.43 -11.28 2.30
N HIS A 60 3.24 -10.27 3.14
CA HIS A 60 3.05 -10.41 4.57
C HIS A 60 1.76 -11.18 4.89
N PRO A 61 1.74 -12.17 5.81
CA PRO A 61 0.58 -13.03 6.05
C PRO A 61 -0.69 -12.25 6.39
N ARG A 62 -0.57 -11.21 7.23
CA ARG A 62 -1.69 -10.34 7.59
C ARG A 62 -2.26 -9.56 6.40
N VAL A 63 -1.41 -9.12 5.47
CA VAL A 63 -1.83 -8.38 4.28
C VAL A 63 -2.45 -9.35 3.27
N ARG A 64 -1.80 -10.49 3.03
CA ARG A 64 -2.34 -11.57 2.19
C ARG A 64 -3.74 -12.00 2.62
N ALA A 65 -3.99 -12.11 3.92
CA ALA A 65 -5.32 -12.46 4.43
C ALA A 65 -6.40 -11.45 4.01
N VAL A 66 -6.08 -10.15 3.99
CA VAL A 66 -7.00 -9.11 3.49
C VAL A 66 -7.17 -9.21 1.97
N LEU A 67 -6.07 -9.41 1.23
CA LEU A 67 -6.08 -9.48 -0.24
C LEU A 67 -6.76 -10.74 -0.78
N GLN A 68 -6.91 -11.80 0.04
CA GLN A 68 -7.57 -13.04 -0.36
C GLN A 68 -9.08 -13.03 -0.18
N GLU A 69 -9.65 -12.02 0.50
CA GLU A 69 -11.09 -11.87 0.69
C GLU A 69 -11.65 -10.52 0.17
N PRO A 70 -11.29 -10.05 -1.03
CA PRO A 70 -11.64 -8.70 -1.50
C PRO A 70 -13.17 -8.52 -1.67
N GLU A 71 -13.92 -9.59 -1.89
CA GLU A 71 -15.38 -9.54 -2.04
C GLU A 71 -16.13 -9.37 -0.72
N LYS A 72 -15.48 -9.66 0.43
CA LYS A 72 -16.15 -9.60 1.74
C LYS A 72 -16.02 -8.23 2.39
N HIS A 73 -14.87 -7.57 2.25
CA HIS A 73 -14.62 -6.25 2.82
C HIS A 73 -13.65 -5.46 1.94
N PRO A 74 -13.93 -4.18 1.65
CA PRO A 74 -12.98 -3.31 0.97
C PRO A 74 -11.63 -3.29 1.68
N TYR A 75 -10.55 -3.31 0.91
CA TYR A 75 -9.19 -3.32 1.44
C TYR A 75 -8.96 -2.11 2.36
N ALA A 76 -9.32 -0.91 1.91
CA ALA A 76 -9.12 0.33 2.62
C ALA A 76 -9.87 0.35 3.96
N GLU A 77 -11.10 -0.18 4.01
CA GLU A 77 -11.89 -0.28 5.24
C GLU A 77 -11.28 -1.25 6.26
N THR A 78 -10.73 -2.37 5.77
CA THR A 78 -10.11 -3.38 6.64
C THR A 78 -8.85 -2.83 7.28
N VAL A 79 -7.98 -2.21 6.48
CA VAL A 79 -6.68 -1.71 6.96
C VAL A 79 -6.79 -0.37 7.69
N ALA A 80 -7.90 0.37 7.55
CA ALA A 80 -8.18 1.57 8.35
C ALA A 80 -8.25 1.28 9.87
N ARG A 81 -8.47 0.01 10.26
CA ARG A 81 -8.45 -0.43 11.67
C ARG A 81 -7.04 -0.70 12.19
N TRP A 82 -6.03 -0.68 11.33
CA TRP A 82 -4.65 -0.95 11.71
C TRP A 82 -3.99 0.32 12.24
N THR A 83 -3.20 0.13 13.28
CA THR A 83 -2.47 1.19 13.95
C THR A 83 -1.09 1.38 13.32
N GLN A 84 -0.41 2.47 13.64
CA GLN A 84 0.96 2.69 13.17
C GLN A 84 1.93 1.56 13.58
N PRO A 85 1.91 1.03 14.82
CA PRO A 85 2.68 -0.16 15.18
C PRO A 85 2.41 -1.40 14.32
N ASP A 86 1.17 -1.58 13.85
CA ASP A 86 0.85 -2.69 12.94
C ASP A 86 1.57 -2.52 11.59
N TRP A 87 1.58 -1.30 11.04
CA TRP A 87 2.29 -0.99 9.80
C TRP A 87 3.80 -1.08 9.94
N GLU A 88 4.36 -0.67 11.08
CA GLU A 88 5.78 -0.82 11.39
C GLU A 88 6.18 -2.30 11.50
N ALA A 89 5.34 -3.14 12.11
CA ALA A 89 5.54 -4.58 12.16
C ALA A 89 5.55 -5.18 10.75
N ILE A 90 4.55 -4.83 9.93
CA ILE A 90 4.48 -5.26 8.53
C ILE A 90 5.72 -4.82 7.75
N ALA A 91 6.18 -3.57 7.90
CA ALA A 91 7.37 -3.06 7.22
C ALA A 91 8.61 -3.90 7.58
N ARG A 92 8.86 -4.09 8.88
CA ARG A 92 10.00 -4.85 9.40
C ARG A 92 9.96 -6.31 8.93
N GLU A 93 8.80 -6.95 9.03
CA GLU A 93 8.63 -8.36 8.70
C GLU A 93 8.65 -8.60 7.20
N SER A 94 8.32 -7.60 6.37
CA SER A 94 8.34 -7.74 4.91
C SER A 94 9.74 -7.74 4.30
N ILE A 95 10.78 -7.42 5.08
CA ILE A 95 12.18 -7.53 4.65
C ILE A 95 12.53 -8.98 4.27
N GLN A 96 11.89 -9.97 4.91
CA GLN A 96 12.13 -11.39 4.61
C GLN A 96 11.63 -11.83 3.22
N TYR A 97 10.89 -10.97 2.53
CA TYR A 97 10.31 -11.25 1.21
C TYR A 97 10.97 -10.47 0.07
N GLN A 98 12.07 -9.76 0.34
CA GLN A 98 12.91 -9.13 -0.68
C GLN A 98 13.63 -10.19 -1.51
#